data_AF-A0A1F3TB34-F1
#
_entry.id   AF-A0A1F3TB34-F1
#
_cell.length_a   1.000
_cell.length_b   1.000
_cell.length_c   1.000
_cell.angle_alpha   90.00
_cell.angle_beta   90.00
_cell.angle_gamma   90.00
#
_symmetry.space_group_name_H-M   'P 1'
#
loop_
_entity.id
_entity.type
_entity.pdbx_description
1 polymer ?
#
loop_
_entity_poly.entity_id
_entity_poly.type
_entity_poly.pdbx_seq_one_letter_code
_entity_poly.pdbx_strand_id
1 'polypeptide(L)'
;MKNLLKITLLVVCVVGVYFLSKIIFKTDVPTITYKKQDNQITSYQSTPEELAKINQNKPVKRTPASSNKKIPKSEHRNWERTLSSELLKFQENNTKVIIQDLEILTLMDKGRPRFAQKIIITYLYPNNRQSGATALVDLENGKIIRVWNRTKHEDLNPKANQLTPTNL
;
A
#
# COMPACT_ATOMS: atom_id res chain seq x y z
N MET A 1 -16.84 -25.08 49.26
CA MET A 1 -15.61 -25.20 48.45
C MET A 1 -15.84 -25.62 46.99
N LYS A 2 -16.64 -26.66 46.70
CA LYS A 2 -16.88 -27.14 45.32
C LYS A 2 -17.44 -26.08 44.35
N ASN A 3 -18.21 -25.11 44.83
CA ASN A 3 -18.79 -24.06 43.98
C ASN A 3 -17.79 -22.95 43.61
N LEU A 4 -16.79 -22.70 44.46
CA LEU A 4 -15.78 -21.66 44.22
C LEU A 4 -14.83 -22.07 43.08
N LEU A 5 -14.45 -23.36 43.03
CA LEU A 5 -13.60 -23.93 41.98
C LEU A 5 -14.26 -23.88 40.58
N LYS A 6 -15.59 -24.07 40.52
CA LYS A 6 -16.34 -23.99 39.26
C LYS A 6 -16.36 -22.57 38.70
N ILE A 7 -16.48 -21.56 39.58
CA ILE A 7 -16.51 -20.16 39.19
C ILE A 7 -15.14 -19.71 38.67
N THR A 8 -14.04 -20.08 39.34
CA THR A 8 -12.69 -19.74 38.86
C THR A 8 -12.36 -20.37 37.52
N LEU A 9 -12.74 -21.64 37.29
CA LEU A 9 -12.51 -22.31 36.01
C LEU A 9 -13.30 -21.66 34.87
N LEU A 10 -14.53 -21.22 35.13
CA LEU A 10 -15.35 -20.51 34.14
C LEU A 10 -14.74 -19.16 33.75
N VAL A 11 -14.23 -18.39 34.73
CA VAL A 11 -13.55 -17.11 34.47
C VAL A 11 -12.28 -17.29 33.63
N VAL A 12 -11.46 -18.30 33.94
CA VAL A 12 -10.24 -18.58 33.16
C VAL A 12 -10.57 -18.97 31.72
N CYS A 13 -11.63 -19.76 31.49
CA CYS A 13 -12.07 -20.10 30.14
C CYS A 13 -12.56 -18.88 29.36
N VAL A 14 -13.37 -18.01 29.97
CA VAL A 14 -13.89 -16.79 29.31
C VAL A 14 -12.75 -15.84 28.95
N VAL A 15 -11.79 -15.63 29.86
CA VAL A 15 -10.62 -14.80 29.60
C VAL A 15 -9.71 -15.43 28.53
N GLY A 16 -9.48 -16.75 28.58
CA GLY A 16 -8.72 -17.47 27.57
C GLY A 16 -9.31 -17.34 26.16
N VAL A 17 -10.63 -17.55 26.02
CA VAL A 17 -11.34 -17.38 24.74
C VAL A 17 -11.30 -15.92 24.27
N TYR A 18 -11.42 -14.95 25.17
CA TYR A 18 -11.29 -13.54 24.83
C TYR A 18 -9.90 -13.20 24.28
N PHE A 19 -8.83 -13.66 24.91
CA PHE A 19 -7.46 -13.43 24.41
C PHE A 19 -7.18 -14.19 23.11
N LEU A 20 -7.64 -15.43 22.97
CA LEU A 20 -7.51 -16.21 21.73
C LEU A 20 -8.25 -15.54 20.56
N SER A 21 -9.43 -14.96 20.81
CA SER A 21 -10.19 -14.25 19.76
C SER A 21 -9.47 -13.02 19.21
N LYS A 22 -8.64 -12.35 20.02
CA LYS A 22 -7.84 -11.19 19.58
C LYS A 22 -6.61 -11.58 18.76
N ILE A 23 -6.13 -12.81 18.89
CA ILE A 23 -4.89 -13.27 18.23
C ILE A 23 -5.15 -13.77 16.79
N ILE A 24 -6.37 -14.27 16.50
CA ILE A 24 -6.57 -15.16 15.34
C ILE A 24 -6.86 -14.46 14.00
N PHE A 25 -7.17 -13.17 13.93
CA PHE A 25 -7.57 -12.56 12.64
C PHE A 25 -6.76 -11.32 12.25
N LYS A 26 -5.47 -11.52 11.98
CA LYS A 26 -4.76 -10.68 10.99
C LYS A 26 -4.73 -11.44 9.68
N THR A 27 -5.72 -11.21 8.83
CA THR A 27 -5.65 -11.67 7.44
C THR A 27 -4.63 -10.79 6.72
N ASP A 28 -3.39 -11.25 6.63
CA ASP A 28 -2.38 -10.58 5.80
C ASP A 28 -2.83 -10.67 4.35
N VAL A 29 -3.17 -9.52 3.77
CA VAL A 29 -3.51 -9.44 2.34
C VAL A 29 -2.22 -9.74 1.57
N PRO A 30 -2.19 -10.79 0.72
CA PRO A 30 -0.99 -11.13 -0.05
C PRO A 30 -0.60 -9.91 -0.89
N THR A 31 0.55 -9.34 -0.59
CA THR A 31 1.07 -8.16 -1.26
C THR A 31 2.09 -8.61 -2.30
N ILE A 32 1.95 -8.14 -3.53
CA ILE A 32 2.85 -8.47 -4.63
C ILE A 32 3.93 -7.39 -4.72
N THR A 33 5.19 -7.82 -4.82
CA THR A 33 6.32 -6.94 -5.12
C THR A 33 6.74 -7.13 -6.56
N TYR A 34 7.00 -6.01 -7.23
CA TYR A 34 7.53 -5.95 -8.59
C TYR A 34 8.98 -5.46 -8.53
N LYS A 35 9.91 -6.16 -9.18
CA LYS A 35 11.33 -5.82 -9.18
C LYS A 35 11.82 -5.64 -10.62
N LYS A 36 12.63 -4.59 -10.83
CA LYS A 36 13.41 -4.45 -12.05
C LYS A 36 14.74 -5.17 -11.91
N GLN A 37 15.01 -6.13 -12.78
CA GLN A 37 16.27 -6.86 -12.84
C GLN A 37 16.64 -7.05 -14.31
N ASP A 38 17.85 -6.65 -14.69
CA ASP A 38 18.36 -6.76 -16.07
C ASP A 38 17.40 -6.15 -17.11
N ASN A 39 16.82 -4.99 -16.76
CA ASN A 39 15.81 -4.29 -17.56
C ASN A 39 14.50 -5.07 -17.81
N GLN A 40 14.30 -6.20 -17.13
CA GLN A 40 13.05 -6.96 -17.09
C GLN A 40 12.33 -6.74 -15.76
N ILE A 41 11.01 -6.91 -15.76
CA ILE A 41 10.17 -6.76 -14.55
C ILE A 41 9.67 -8.14 -14.14
N THR A 42 10.04 -8.54 -12.93
CA THR A 42 9.57 -9.79 -12.30
C THR A 42 8.66 -9.47 -11.11
N SER A 43 7.74 -10.38 -10.79
CA SER A 43 6.81 -10.24 -9.67
C SER A 43 6.92 -11.44 -8.74
N TYR A 44 6.88 -11.19 -7.43
CA TYR A 44 6.89 -12.23 -6.40
C TYR A 44 6.09 -11.79 -5.17
N GLN A 45 5.78 -12.73 -4.27
CA GLN A 45 5.12 -12.42 -3.00
C GLN A 45 6.09 -11.67 -2.08
N SER A 46 5.67 -10.52 -1.55
CA SER A 46 6.51 -9.68 -0.70
C SER A 46 7.06 -10.46 0.51
N THR A 47 8.34 -10.27 0.81
CA THR A 47 8.96 -10.92 1.98
C THR A 47 8.56 -10.20 3.28
N PRO A 48 8.65 -10.86 4.45
CA PRO A 48 8.39 -10.21 5.74
C PRO A 48 9.26 -8.95 5.97
N GLU A 49 10.50 -8.95 5.50
CA GLU A 49 11.41 -7.80 5.58
C GLU A 49 10.94 -6.62 4.74
N GLU A 50 10.44 -6.89 3.53
CA GLU A 50 9.87 -5.86 2.65
C GLU A 50 8.61 -5.27 3.27
N LEU A 51 7.72 -6.12 3.80
CA LEU A 51 6.50 -5.70 4.48
C LEU A 51 6.79 -4.88 5.75
N ALA A 52 7.83 -5.24 6.50
CA ALA A 52 8.24 -4.50 7.69
C ALA A 52 8.66 -3.05 7.35
N LYS A 53 9.26 -2.83 6.18
CA LYS A 53 9.62 -1.48 5.70
C LYS A 53 8.38 -0.63 5.39
N ILE A 54 7.32 -1.24 4.84
CA ILE A 54 6.07 -0.52 4.53
C ILE A 54 5.31 -0.13 5.80
N ASN A 55 5.27 -1.02 6.79
CA ASN A 55 4.49 -0.87 8.03
C ASN A 55 4.97 0.27 8.96
N GLN A 56 6.12 0.89 8.66
CA GLN A 56 6.58 2.09 9.37
C GLN A 56 5.63 3.28 9.14
N ASN A 57 4.98 3.32 7.97
CA ASN A 57 3.96 4.31 7.65
C ASN A 57 2.58 3.72 7.93
N LYS A 58 2.22 3.57 9.22
CA LYS A 58 0.90 3.05 9.61
C LYS A 58 -0.19 3.84 8.85
N PRO A 59 -1.01 3.20 8.01
CA PRO A 59 -2.09 3.90 7.35
C PRO A 59 -2.98 4.53 8.42
N VAL A 60 -3.27 5.82 8.28
CA VAL A 60 -4.22 6.51 9.15
C VAL A 60 -5.52 5.72 9.07
N LYS A 61 -5.88 5.10 10.19
CA LYS A 61 -7.03 4.19 10.31
C LYS A 61 -8.30 5.01 10.08
N ARG A 62 -8.77 5.10 8.84
CA ARG A 62 -10.03 5.74 8.48
C ARG A 62 -11.11 4.67 8.44
N THR A 63 -12.24 4.94 9.08
CA THR A 63 -13.46 4.15 8.90
C THR A 63 -13.88 4.25 7.44
N PRO A 64 -14.13 3.11 6.75
CA PRO A 64 -14.59 3.14 5.37
C PRO A 64 -15.94 3.86 5.30
N ALA A 65 -16.09 4.79 4.35
CA ALA A 65 -17.32 5.56 4.19
C ALA A 65 -18.50 4.73 3.64
N SER A 66 -18.24 3.51 3.16
CA SER A 66 -19.26 2.60 2.66
C SER A 66 -18.79 1.15 2.84
N SER A 67 -19.51 0.38 3.65
CA SER A 67 -19.35 -1.07 3.69
C SER A 67 -20.28 -1.71 2.66
N ASN A 68 -19.85 -2.84 2.10
CA ASN A 68 -20.64 -3.74 1.24
C ASN A 68 -20.81 -3.42 -0.26
N LYS A 69 -19.76 -2.96 -0.96
CA LYS A 69 -19.64 -3.31 -2.38
C LYS A 69 -18.73 -4.54 -2.50
N LYS A 70 -19.32 -5.70 -2.82
CA LYS A 70 -18.57 -6.91 -3.19
C LYS A 70 -17.66 -6.53 -4.35
N ILE A 71 -16.37 -6.41 -4.06
CA ILE A 71 -15.34 -6.22 -5.07
C ILE A 71 -15.40 -7.48 -5.93
N PRO A 72 -15.66 -7.41 -7.25
CA PRO A 72 -15.51 -8.56 -8.10
C PRO A 72 -14.08 -9.05 -7.89
N LYS A 73 -13.93 -10.30 -7.45
CA LYS A 73 -12.65 -10.96 -7.21
C LYS A 73 -11.97 -11.02 -8.58
N SER A 74 -11.22 -9.97 -8.92
CA SER A 74 -10.89 -9.67 -10.30
C SER A 74 -10.00 -10.78 -10.84
N GLU A 75 -10.54 -11.54 -11.79
CA GLU A 75 -9.74 -12.28 -12.75
C GLU A 75 -8.78 -11.27 -13.40
N HIS A 76 -7.50 -11.45 -13.08
CA HIS A 76 -6.36 -10.71 -13.59
C HIS A 76 -6.24 -9.22 -13.23
N ARG A 77 -5.45 -8.94 -12.20
CA ARG A 77 -4.80 -7.64 -11.90
C ARG A 77 -3.79 -7.21 -12.99
N ASN A 78 -4.15 -7.32 -14.27
CA ASN A 78 -3.28 -6.94 -15.39
C ASN A 78 -2.86 -5.47 -15.32
N TRP A 79 -3.73 -4.62 -14.77
CA TRP A 79 -3.46 -3.20 -14.53
C TRP A 79 -2.24 -2.98 -13.63
N GLU A 80 -1.96 -3.88 -12.67
CA GLU A 80 -0.77 -3.76 -11.80
C GLU A 80 0.51 -4.02 -12.56
N ARG A 81 0.48 -4.93 -13.53
CA ARG A 81 1.64 -5.21 -14.39
C ARG A 81 1.96 -4.01 -15.28
N THR A 82 0.93 -3.42 -15.88
CA THR A 82 1.06 -2.18 -16.67
C THR A 82 1.58 -1.05 -15.79
N LEU A 83 0.98 -0.85 -14.62
CA LEU A 83 1.38 0.19 -13.68
C LEU A 83 2.82 -0.01 -13.20
N SER A 84 3.19 -1.22 -12.74
CA SER A 84 4.55 -1.50 -12.26
C SER A 84 5.60 -1.29 -13.35
N SER A 85 5.27 -1.62 -14.61
CA SER A 85 6.12 -1.28 -15.76
C SER A 85 6.32 0.22 -15.93
N GLU A 86 5.23 0.98 -15.90
CA GLU A 86 5.30 2.44 -15.98
C GLU A 86 6.04 3.08 -14.80
N LEU A 87 5.96 2.49 -13.60
CA LEU A 87 6.64 2.98 -12.40
C LEU A 87 8.14 2.64 -12.40
N LEU A 88 8.52 1.46 -12.90
CA LEU A 88 9.90 0.96 -12.89
C LEU A 88 10.73 1.36 -14.12
N LYS A 89 10.10 1.80 -15.23
CA LYS A 89 10.81 2.10 -16.49
C LYS A 89 12.00 3.06 -16.30
N PHE A 90 11.82 4.11 -15.48
CA PHE A 90 12.85 5.13 -15.23
C PHE A 90 13.64 4.90 -13.93
N GLN A 91 13.46 3.75 -13.27
CA GLN A 91 14.20 3.43 -12.05
C GLN A 91 15.47 2.65 -12.35
N GLU A 92 16.43 2.73 -11.44
CA GLU A 92 17.65 1.91 -11.48
C GLU A 92 17.35 0.42 -11.28
N ASN A 93 18.27 -0.43 -11.71
CA ASN A 93 18.15 -1.88 -11.51
C ASN A 93 18.10 -2.21 -10.01
N ASN A 94 17.41 -3.30 -9.68
CA ASN A 94 17.09 -3.74 -8.31
C ASN A 94 16.13 -2.84 -7.53
N THR A 95 15.60 -1.77 -8.12
CA THR A 95 14.46 -1.05 -7.53
C THR A 95 13.25 -1.97 -7.47
N LYS A 96 12.60 -1.98 -6.31
CA LYS A 96 11.37 -2.73 -6.07
C LYS A 96 10.21 -1.76 -5.88
N VAL A 97 9.04 -2.12 -6.40
CA VAL A 97 7.78 -1.41 -6.22
C VAL A 97 6.80 -2.35 -5.56
N ILE A 98 6.21 -1.88 -4.47
CA ILE A 98 5.17 -2.59 -3.73
C ILE A 98 3.88 -1.79 -3.85
N ILE A 99 2.82 -2.45 -4.29
CA ILE A 99 1.49 -1.86 -4.48
C ILE A 99 0.57 -2.45 -3.41
N GLN A 100 -0.01 -1.58 -2.58
CA GLN A 100 -0.98 -1.96 -1.56
C GLN A 100 -2.35 -1.37 -1.86
N ASP A 101 -3.37 -2.22 -1.81
CA ASP A 101 -4.74 -1.79 -2.02
C ASP A 101 -5.27 -1.05 -0.79
N LEU A 102 -5.93 0.09 -1.00
CA LEU A 102 -6.65 0.80 0.05
C LEU A 102 -8.17 0.67 -0.12
N GLU A 103 -8.69 1.15 -1.24
CA GLU A 103 -10.13 1.31 -1.43
C GLU A 103 -10.49 1.31 -2.92
N ILE A 104 -11.62 0.71 -3.29
CA ILE A 104 -12.19 0.81 -4.64
C ILE A 104 -13.23 1.92 -4.66
N LEU A 105 -13.10 2.80 -5.64
CA LEU A 105 -14.00 3.91 -5.89
C LEU A 105 -14.71 3.70 -7.23
N THR A 106 -15.97 4.12 -7.30
CA THR A 106 -16.68 4.29 -8.57
C THR A 106 -16.68 5.77 -8.90
N LEU A 107 -15.97 6.15 -9.96
CA LEU A 107 -15.92 7.51 -10.47
C LEU A 107 -16.94 7.66 -11.60
N MET A 108 -17.54 8.85 -11.73
CA MET A 108 -18.38 9.17 -12.88
C MET A 108 -17.54 9.99 -13.87
N ASP A 109 -17.28 9.47 -15.06
CA ASP A 109 -16.59 10.18 -16.15
C ASP A 109 -17.53 10.28 -17.35
N LYS A 110 -17.88 11.52 -17.76
CA LYS A 110 -18.81 11.80 -18.87
C LYS A 110 -20.11 10.99 -18.79
N GLY A 111 -20.68 10.84 -17.60
CA GLY A 111 -21.91 10.08 -17.37
C GLY A 111 -21.76 8.55 -17.37
N ARG A 112 -20.54 8.02 -17.52
CA ARG A 112 -20.25 6.58 -17.43
C ARG A 112 -19.53 6.25 -16.13
N PRO A 113 -19.91 5.20 -15.40
CA PRO A 113 -19.18 4.75 -14.23
C PRO A 113 -17.84 4.13 -14.65
N ARG A 114 -16.75 4.56 -14.02
CA ARG A 114 -15.42 3.96 -14.11
C ARG A 114 -14.97 3.49 -12.74
N PHE A 115 -14.38 2.30 -12.68
CA PHE A 115 -13.84 1.79 -11.43
C PHE A 115 -12.38 2.20 -11.28
N ALA A 116 -12.05 2.75 -10.12
CA ALA A 116 -10.70 3.15 -9.79
C ALA A 116 -10.30 2.55 -8.44
N GLN A 117 -9.03 2.21 -8.29
CA GLN A 117 -8.44 1.70 -7.06
C GLN A 117 -7.54 2.77 -6.46
N LYS A 118 -7.83 3.15 -5.22
CA LYS A 118 -6.90 3.89 -4.38
C LYS A 118 -5.86 2.90 -3.84
N ILE A 119 -4.60 3.21 -4.04
CA ILE A 119 -3.45 2.38 -3.66
C ILE A 119 -2.37 3.19 -2.95
N ILE A 120 -1.49 2.49 -2.23
CA ILE A 120 -0.19 2.99 -1.80
C ILE A 120 0.88 2.35 -2.67
N ILE A 121 1.72 3.17 -3.28
CA ILE A 121 2.90 2.75 -4.03
C ILE A 121 4.11 2.99 -3.12
N THR A 122 4.90 1.96 -2.87
CA THR A 122 6.16 2.07 -2.11
C THR A 122 7.33 1.62 -2.98
N TYR A 123 8.33 2.47 -3.13
CA TYR A 123 9.61 2.17 -3.76
C TYR A 123 10.63 1.76 -2.70
N LEU A 124 11.31 0.65 -2.95
CA LEU A 124 12.51 0.25 -2.21
C LEU A 124 13.70 0.31 -3.16
N TYR A 125 14.61 1.23 -2.89
CA TYR A 125 15.82 1.43 -3.68
C TYR A 125 16.94 0.49 -3.21
N PRO A 126 17.90 0.14 -4.07
CA PRO A 126 19.05 -0.71 -3.72
C PRO A 126 19.90 -0.13 -2.57
N ASN A 127 19.92 1.19 -2.39
CA ASN A 127 20.63 1.87 -1.31
C ASN A 127 19.84 1.89 0.03
N ASN A 128 18.83 1.04 0.19
CA ASN A 128 17.92 1.00 1.34
C ASN A 128 17.10 2.27 1.58
N ARG A 129 17.10 3.25 0.66
CA ARG A 129 16.13 4.37 0.72
C ARG A 129 14.74 3.85 0.38
N GLN A 130 13.74 4.57 0.90
CA GLN A 130 12.35 4.32 0.60
C GLN A 130 11.64 5.61 0.19
N SER A 131 10.69 5.49 -0.73
CA SER A 131 9.78 6.57 -1.11
C SER A 131 8.39 5.99 -1.30
N GLY A 132 7.36 6.75 -0.96
CA GLY A 132 5.99 6.30 -1.13
C GLY A 132 5.08 7.40 -1.63
N ALA A 133 3.99 7.02 -2.28
CA ALA A 133 2.92 7.92 -2.65
C ALA A 133 1.59 7.17 -2.61
N THR A 134 0.51 7.88 -2.31
CA THR A 134 -0.84 7.35 -2.52
C THR A 134 -1.28 7.70 -3.93
N ALA A 135 -1.89 6.77 -4.66
CA ALA A 135 -2.38 7.03 -6.01
C ALA A 135 -3.82 6.51 -6.19
N LEU A 136 -4.53 7.08 -7.14
CA LEU A 136 -5.79 6.59 -7.67
C LEU A 136 -5.53 6.08 -9.08
N VAL A 137 -5.84 4.81 -9.32
CA VAL A 137 -5.50 4.11 -10.55
C VAL A 137 -6.78 3.61 -11.20
N ASP A 138 -6.89 3.76 -12.51
CA ASP A 138 -7.96 3.18 -13.30
C ASP A 138 -7.80 1.66 -13.38
N LEU A 139 -8.82 0.91 -12.96
CA LEU A 139 -8.78 -0.55 -12.92
C LEU A 139 -8.82 -1.19 -14.33
N GLU A 140 -9.28 -0.47 -15.35
CA GLU A 140 -9.36 -0.99 -16.72
C GLU A 140 -7.99 -1.03 -17.41
N ASN A 141 -7.16 -0.01 -17.19
CA ASN A 141 -5.92 0.21 -17.96
C ASN A 141 -4.66 0.40 -17.09
N GLY A 142 -4.79 0.54 -15.78
CA GLY A 142 -3.65 0.76 -14.88
C GLY A 142 -3.07 2.17 -14.91
N LYS A 143 -3.73 3.11 -15.58
CA LYS A 143 -3.28 4.51 -15.63
C LYS A 143 -3.54 5.20 -14.30
N ILE A 144 -2.55 5.96 -13.84
CA ILE A 144 -2.72 6.82 -12.68
C ILE A 144 -3.62 8.00 -13.05
N ILE A 145 -4.75 8.11 -12.35
CA ILE A 145 -5.70 9.23 -12.44
C ILE A 145 -5.22 10.39 -11.57
N ARG A 146 -4.75 10.10 -10.34
CA ARG A 146 -4.31 11.10 -9.37
C ARG A 146 -3.25 10.55 -8.43
N VAL A 147 -2.34 11.41 -7.97
CA VAL A 147 -1.33 11.09 -6.95
C VAL A 147 -1.44 12.08 -5.79
N TRP A 148 -1.25 11.59 -4.57
CA TRP A 148 -1.15 12.36 -3.34
C TRP A 148 0.14 12.04 -2.62
N ASN A 149 0.59 12.99 -1.79
CA ASN A 149 1.67 12.78 -0.82
C ASN A 149 2.91 12.14 -1.45
N ARG A 150 3.44 12.72 -2.55
CA ARG A 150 4.88 12.56 -2.77
C ARG A 150 5.48 13.21 -1.54
N THR A 151 6.17 12.44 -0.69
CA THR A 151 6.90 12.99 0.44
C THR A 151 7.91 13.98 -0.12
N LYS A 152 7.48 15.24 -0.30
CA LYS A 152 8.34 16.36 -0.61
C LYS A 152 9.08 16.66 0.69
N HIS A 153 10.12 15.89 0.95
CA HIS A 153 11.29 16.43 1.66
C HIS A 153 12.15 17.15 0.61
N GLU A 154 11.54 18.09 -0.13
CA GLU A 154 12.30 19.23 -0.62
C GLU A 154 12.31 20.15 0.59
N ASP A 155 13.44 20.21 1.30
CA ASP A 155 13.68 21.31 2.22
C ASP A 155 13.52 22.60 1.41
N LEU A 156 12.34 23.21 1.49
CA LEU A 156 12.12 24.57 1.03
C LEU A 156 12.90 25.46 1.98
N ASN A 157 14.23 25.45 1.88
CA ASN A 157 15.03 26.53 2.40
C ASN A 157 14.92 27.67 1.37
N PRO A 158 14.13 28.72 1.63
CA PRO A 158 13.96 29.83 0.68
C PRO A 158 15.27 30.58 0.40
N LYS A 159 16.38 30.26 1.09
CA LYS A 159 17.68 30.92 0.93
C LYS A 159 18.58 30.39 -0.20
N ALA A 160 18.23 29.29 -0.88
CA ALA A 160 19.13 28.68 -1.87
C ALA A 160 18.96 29.16 -3.33
N ASN A 161 17.93 29.97 -3.64
CA ASN A 161 17.69 30.46 -5.00
C ASN A 161 18.13 31.91 -5.22
N GLN A 162 19.22 32.36 -4.58
CA GLN A 162 19.94 33.55 -5.06
C GLN A 162 20.92 33.11 -6.14
N LEU A 163 20.43 33.06 -7.39
CA LEU A 163 21.29 33.00 -8.55
C LEU A 163 22.04 34.34 -8.60
N THR A 164 23.33 34.35 -8.26
CA THR A 164 24.19 35.48 -8.57
C THR A 164 24.46 35.49 -10.07
N PRO A 165 24.18 36.58 -10.79
CA PRO A 165 24.57 36.69 -12.19
C PRO A 165 26.09 36.58 -12.27
N THR A 166 26.57 35.61 -13.04
CA THR A 166 27.98 35.54 -13.42
C THR A 166 28.18 36.59 -14.50
N ASN A 167 28.86 37.69 -14.18
CA ASN A 167 29.26 38.68 -15.18
C ASN A 167 30.28 38.00 -16.12
N LEU A 168 29.89 37.87 -17.39
CA LEU A 168 30.78 37.65 -18.53
C LEU A 168 31.22 39.02 -19.07
#